data_AF-A0A804RCF6-F1
#
_entry.id   AF-A0A804RCF6-F1
#
_cell.length_a   1.000
_cell.length_b   1.000
_cell.length_c   1.000
_cell.angle_alpha   90.00
_cell.angle_beta   90.00
_cell.angle_gamma   90.00
#
_symmetry.space_group_name_H-M   'P 1'
#
loop_
_entity.id
_entity.type
_entity.pdbx_description
1 polymer ?
#
loop_
_entity_poly.entity_id
_entity_poly.type
_entity_poly.pdbx_seq_one_letter_code
_entity_poly.pdbx_strand_id
1 'polypeptide(L)'
;MAMRSTHQLLCPNQGWRFKGAICGLSSHWLAVRCSIVDKCSTSTTTTSSSLMAMVIKFQVMTDPDVPGPSDPYLREHLHWIVTDIPGTTDASFGRQIISYESPRPSIGIHRFIFVLFKQQGRQNVTVPSFRDHFNTRQFAEENDLGLPVAAVYFNAQRETAARRR
;
A
#
# COMPACT_ATOMS: atom_id res chain seq x y z
N MET A 1 16.16 -20.80 10.76
CA MET A 1 16.14 -20.60 9.29
C MET A 1 15.23 -19.42 9.01
N ALA A 2 15.77 -18.22 8.77
CA ALA A 2 14.96 -17.02 8.57
C ALA A 2 14.39 -17.04 7.13
N MET A 3 13.08 -17.30 7.00
CA MET A 3 12.37 -17.06 5.75
C MET A 3 12.42 -15.56 5.46
N ARG A 4 13.23 -15.15 4.48
CA ARG A 4 13.20 -13.80 3.92
C ARG A 4 11.86 -13.64 3.18
N SER A 5 10.82 -13.18 3.87
CA SER A 5 9.54 -12.87 3.24
C SER A 5 9.73 -11.67 2.31
N THR A 6 9.83 -11.94 1.01
CA THR A 6 9.89 -10.93 -0.05
C THR A 6 8.45 -10.67 -0.47
N HIS A 7 7.74 -9.78 0.23
CA HIS A 7 6.42 -9.34 -0.23
C HIS A 7 6.59 -8.48 -1.49
N GLN A 8 6.41 -9.10 -2.65
CA GLN A 8 6.37 -8.43 -3.95
C GLN A 8 5.05 -7.67 -4.04
N LEU A 9 5.08 -6.33 -3.96
CA LEU A 9 3.94 -5.49 -4.29
C LEU A 9 3.86 -5.41 -5.82
N LEU A 10 2.94 -6.15 -6.44
CA LEU A 10 2.62 -6.03 -7.86
C LEU A 10 1.60 -4.90 -8.03
N CYS A 11 1.97 -3.84 -8.75
CA CYS A 11 1.00 -2.83 -9.22
C CYS A 11 0.12 -3.48 -10.33
N PRO A 12 -1.21 -3.60 -10.18
CA PRO A 12 -2.01 -4.46 -11.06
C PRO A 12 -2.09 -4.05 -12.53
N ASN A 13 -1.64 -2.86 -12.92
CA ASN A 13 -1.70 -2.42 -14.32
C ASN A 13 -0.33 -2.10 -14.93
N GLN A 14 0.76 -2.50 -14.28
CA GLN A 14 2.09 -2.10 -14.75
C GLN A 14 3.20 -3.14 -14.55
N GLY A 15 2.92 -4.33 -13.99
CA GLY A 15 3.89 -5.44 -13.97
C GLY A 15 5.20 -5.17 -13.21
N TRP A 16 5.28 -4.11 -12.41
CA TRP A 16 6.52 -3.74 -11.71
C TRP A 16 6.82 -4.71 -10.57
N ARG A 17 8.05 -5.24 -10.57
CA ARG A 17 8.64 -5.97 -9.43
C ARG A 17 9.51 -4.99 -8.65
N PHE A 18 9.12 -4.66 -7.41
CA PHE A 18 10.01 -3.96 -6.47
C PHE A 18 11.08 -4.92 -5.94
N LYS A 19 12.01 -5.34 -6.80
CA LYS A 19 13.33 -5.80 -6.33
C LYS A 19 14.20 -4.57 -6.26
N GLY A 20 14.81 -4.36 -5.09
CA GLY A 20 15.59 -3.18 -4.75
C GLY A 20 16.40 -2.68 -5.94
N ALA A 21 16.09 -1.44 -6.35
CA ALA A 21 16.77 -0.60 -7.33
C ALA A 21 17.42 -1.33 -8.51
N ILE A 22 16.86 -1.15 -9.72
CA ILE A 22 17.51 -0.98 -11.05
C ILE A 22 16.54 -1.49 -12.13
N CYS A 23 15.95 -0.55 -12.89
CA CYS A 23 15.54 -0.67 -14.30
C CYS A 23 15.18 0.75 -14.71
N GLY A 24 15.90 1.46 -15.58
CA GLY A 24 16.49 0.97 -16.81
C GLY A 24 15.36 0.73 -17.82
N LEU A 25 15.12 1.72 -18.68
CA LEU A 25 14.26 1.67 -19.88
C LEU A 25 12.74 1.74 -19.67
N SER A 26 12.24 2.86 -19.14
CA SER A 26 11.21 3.68 -19.83
C SER A 26 11.14 5.05 -19.15
N SER A 27 10.90 6.09 -19.94
CA SER A 27 11.15 7.49 -19.60
C SER A 27 10.35 7.98 -18.39
N HIS A 28 11.06 8.62 -17.46
CA HIS A 28 10.63 9.14 -16.17
C HIS A 28 10.46 8.07 -15.07
N TRP A 29 10.78 8.44 -13.83
CA TRP A 29 10.55 7.75 -12.54
C TRP A 29 11.83 7.29 -11.82
N LEU A 30 12.07 7.92 -10.67
CA LEU A 30 13.27 7.83 -9.84
C LEU A 30 13.11 6.89 -8.63
N ALA A 31 14.25 6.63 -7.99
CA ALA A 31 14.52 5.64 -6.95
C ALA A 31 13.46 5.52 -5.83
N VAL A 32 12.81 4.35 -5.76
CA VAL A 32 11.91 3.95 -4.68
C VAL A 32 12.73 3.30 -3.56
N ARG A 33 12.89 4.00 -2.43
CA ARG A 33 13.39 3.37 -1.19
C ARG A 33 12.19 2.86 -0.40
N CYS A 34 12.05 1.54 -0.36
CA CYS A 34 11.02 0.84 0.41
C CYS A 34 11.56 0.54 1.81
N SER A 35 10.81 0.93 2.84
CA SER A 35 11.04 0.55 4.22
C SER A 35 9.84 -0.27 4.70
N ILE A 36 10.10 -1.53 5.10
CA ILE A 36 9.09 -2.42 5.65
C ILE A 36 8.97 -2.12 7.15
N VAL A 37 7.74 -1.84 7.61
CA VAL A 37 7.43 -1.73 9.03
C VAL A 37 6.53 -2.91 9.39
N ASP A 38 7.15 -4.06 9.67
CA ASP A 38 6.41 -5.20 10.22
C ASP A 38 6.04 -4.91 11.68
N LYS A 39 4.74 -4.72 11.93
CA LYS A 39 4.17 -4.76 13.29
C LYS A 39 3.52 -6.12 13.58
N CYS A 40 3.94 -7.19 12.90
CA CYS A 40 3.53 -8.52 13.26
C CYS A 40 4.26 -8.91 14.56
N SER A 41 3.66 -8.58 15.70
CA SER A 41 4.08 -9.05 17.02
C SER A 41 4.12 -10.57 16.99
N THR A 42 5.32 -11.09 17.22
CA THR A 42 5.72 -12.47 17.50
C THR A 42 4.56 -13.37 17.93
N SER A 43 3.86 -13.95 16.96
CA SER A 43 3.10 -15.17 17.15
C SER A 43 3.63 -16.16 16.13
N THR A 44 4.77 -16.75 16.50
CA THR A 44 5.18 -18.07 16.04
C THR A 44 4.10 -19.05 16.46
N THR A 45 3.00 -19.08 15.72
CA THR A 45 2.06 -20.19 15.76
C THR A 45 2.10 -20.79 14.38
N THR A 46 2.64 -22.00 14.33
CA THR A 46 2.67 -22.90 13.18
C THR A 46 1.24 -23.30 12.82
N THR A 47 0.38 -22.34 12.53
CA THR A 47 -0.98 -22.59 12.05
C THR A 47 -0.86 -23.07 10.61
N SER A 48 -1.30 -24.32 10.41
CA SER A 48 -1.37 -25.04 9.14
C SER A 48 -1.70 -24.10 7.98
N SER A 49 -0.99 -24.24 6.85
CA SER A 49 -1.20 -23.47 5.61
C SER A 49 -2.68 -23.38 5.18
N SER A 50 -3.48 -24.39 5.54
CA SER A 50 -4.94 -24.43 5.38
C SER A 50 -5.68 -23.26 6.03
N LEU A 51 -5.34 -22.90 7.28
CA LEU A 51 -6.04 -21.82 8.00
C LEU A 51 -5.70 -20.44 7.42
N MET A 52 -4.47 -20.24 6.95
CA MET A 52 -4.06 -18.99 6.29
C MET A 52 -4.81 -18.76 4.97
N ALA A 53 -5.19 -19.83 4.27
CA ALA A 53 -5.96 -19.76 3.03
C ALA A 53 -7.41 -19.27 3.23
N MET A 54 -7.97 -19.45 4.43
CA MET A 54 -9.34 -19.01 4.75
C MET A 54 -9.41 -17.54 5.19
N VAL A 55 -8.28 -16.90 5.50
CA VAL A 55 -8.25 -15.49 5.93
C VAL A 55 -8.35 -14.58 4.72
N ILE A 56 -9.19 -13.55 4.79
CA ILE A 56 -9.22 -12.46 3.80
C ILE A 56 -8.53 -11.20 4.33
N LYS A 57 -7.93 -10.45 3.43
CA LYS A 57 -7.15 -9.24 3.72
C LYS A 57 -7.73 -8.02 3.02
N PHE A 58 -7.42 -6.87 3.58
CA PHE A 58 -7.81 -5.57 3.06
C PHE A 58 -6.55 -4.69 2.91
N GLN A 59 -6.36 -4.07 1.75
CA GLN A 59 -5.19 -3.25 1.45
C GLN A 59 -5.60 -1.82 1.09
N VAL A 60 -4.91 -0.85 1.68
CA VAL A 60 -5.05 0.58 1.38
C VAL A 60 -3.69 1.12 0.95
N MET A 61 -3.68 2.00 -0.05
CA MET A 61 -2.54 2.86 -0.37
C MET A 61 -2.94 4.32 -0.15
N THR A 62 -2.20 5.04 0.70
CA THR A 62 -2.43 6.46 0.98
C THR A 62 -1.15 7.29 0.85
N ASP A 63 -1.33 8.60 0.65
CA ASP A 63 -0.29 9.63 0.66
C ASP A 63 -0.65 10.71 1.70
N PRO A 64 0.06 10.79 2.84
CA PRO A 64 -0.18 11.77 3.89
C PRO A 64 0.46 13.14 3.59
N ASP A 65 1.14 13.29 2.46
CA ASP A 65 1.98 14.45 2.13
C ASP A 65 1.39 15.31 1.00
N VAL A 66 0.13 15.12 0.60
CA VAL A 66 -0.49 15.90 -0.50
C VAL A 66 -0.92 17.30 -0.04
N PRO A 67 -0.63 18.38 -0.81
CA PRO A 67 0.11 18.44 -2.10
C PRO A 67 1.65 18.49 -1.98
N GLY A 68 2.18 18.72 -0.79
CA GLY A 68 3.60 18.60 -0.50
C GLY A 68 3.84 18.37 1.00
N PRO A 69 4.98 17.80 1.39
CA PRO A 69 5.25 17.39 2.77
C PRO A 69 5.33 18.56 3.76
N SER A 70 5.61 19.77 3.28
CA SER A 70 5.68 20.99 4.11
C SER A 70 4.32 21.59 4.42
N ASP A 71 3.32 21.37 3.56
CA ASP A 71 1.96 21.88 3.73
C ASP A 71 0.94 20.84 3.21
N PRO A 72 0.73 19.74 3.96
CA PRO A 72 -0.09 18.62 3.51
C PRO A 72 -1.58 18.82 3.85
N TYR A 73 -2.20 19.89 3.34
CA TYR A 73 -3.59 20.22 3.69
C TYR A 73 -4.65 19.28 3.10
N LEU A 74 -4.32 18.46 2.09
CA LEU A 74 -5.22 17.44 1.50
C LEU A 74 -5.00 16.03 2.06
N ARG A 75 -4.17 15.88 3.11
CA ARG A 75 -3.88 14.59 3.74
C ARG A 75 -5.12 13.94 4.39
N GLU A 76 -5.23 12.61 4.44
CA GLU A 76 -4.48 11.61 3.68
C GLU A 76 -5.14 11.46 2.30
N HIS A 77 -4.36 11.44 1.22
CA HIS A 77 -4.90 11.21 -0.12
C HIS A 77 -4.93 9.72 -0.44
N LEU A 78 -6.07 9.22 -0.87
CA LEU A 78 -6.30 7.81 -1.15
C LEU A 78 -5.91 7.44 -2.58
N HIS A 79 -4.88 6.60 -2.72
CA HIS A 79 -4.42 6.11 -4.01
C HIS A 79 -5.09 4.82 -4.45
N TRP A 80 -5.38 3.90 -3.52
CA TRP A 80 -5.85 2.56 -3.86
C TRP A 80 -6.54 1.87 -2.69
N ILE A 81 -7.65 1.16 -2.95
CA ILE A 81 -8.29 0.25 -1.98
C ILE A 81 -8.65 -1.07 -2.65
N VAL A 82 -8.25 -2.17 -2.01
CA VAL A 82 -8.65 -3.54 -2.39
C VAL A 82 -9.15 -4.30 -1.16
N THR A 83 -10.35 -4.87 -1.26
CA THR A 83 -10.99 -5.75 -0.26
C THR A 83 -10.89 -7.22 -0.66
N ASP A 84 -11.30 -8.09 0.26
CA ASP A 84 -11.60 -9.50 -0.03
C ASP A 84 -10.42 -10.28 -0.65
N ILE A 85 -9.19 -9.85 -0.37
CA ILE A 85 -7.97 -10.48 -0.90
C ILE A 85 -7.79 -11.83 -0.21
N PRO A 86 -7.79 -12.96 -0.93
CA PRO A 86 -7.51 -14.26 -0.33
C PRO A 86 -6.12 -14.31 0.32
N GLY A 87 -6.01 -14.86 1.52
CA GLY A 87 -4.82 -14.78 2.37
C GLY A 87 -3.55 -15.36 1.77
N THR A 88 -3.66 -16.29 0.82
CA THR A 88 -2.55 -16.91 0.08
C THR A 88 -2.19 -16.20 -1.23
N THR A 89 -2.92 -15.14 -1.59
CA THR A 89 -2.79 -14.43 -2.88
C THR A 89 -2.37 -12.97 -2.68
N ASP A 90 -2.18 -12.25 -3.78
CA ASP A 90 -1.88 -10.83 -3.80
C ASP A 90 -3.14 -9.98 -4.07
N ALA A 91 -2.96 -8.66 -4.07
CA ALA A 91 -4.06 -7.70 -4.27
C ALA A 91 -4.73 -7.77 -5.66
N SER A 92 -4.19 -8.53 -6.62
CA SER A 92 -4.83 -8.71 -7.93
C SER A 92 -6.08 -9.61 -7.87
N PHE A 93 -6.16 -10.48 -6.85
CA PHE A 93 -7.31 -11.38 -6.64
C PHE A 93 -8.40 -10.79 -5.74
N GLY A 94 -8.18 -9.60 -5.18
CA GLY A 94 -9.16 -8.91 -4.36
C GLY A 94 -10.16 -8.10 -5.18
N ARG A 95 -11.19 -7.60 -4.51
CA ARG A 95 -12.18 -6.68 -5.08
C ARG A 95 -11.66 -5.25 -4.95
N GLN A 96 -11.46 -4.58 -6.08
CA GLN A 96 -11.05 -3.18 -6.09
C GLN A 96 -12.24 -2.27 -5.77
N ILE A 97 -12.13 -1.50 -4.68
CA ILE A 97 -13.14 -0.51 -4.27
C ILE A 97 -12.80 0.86 -4.82
N ILE A 98 -11.50 1.22 -4.75
CA ILE A 98 -10.96 2.44 -5.33
C ILE A 98 -9.84 2.02 -6.27
N SER A 99 -9.88 2.52 -7.51
CA SER A 99 -8.89 2.18 -8.52
C SER A 99 -7.53 2.81 -8.24
N TYR A 100 -6.47 2.08 -8.59
CA TYR A 100 -5.10 2.54 -8.39
C TYR A 100 -4.85 3.83 -9.16
N GLU A 101 -4.45 4.87 -8.44
CA GLU A 101 -3.99 6.13 -9.00
C GLU A 101 -2.48 6.24 -8.89
N SER A 102 -1.82 6.42 -10.03
CA SER A 102 -0.36 6.53 -10.08
C SER A 102 0.12 7.74 -9.26
N PRO A 103 1.17 7.58 -8.44
CA PRO A 103 1.72 8.66 -7.63
C PRO A 103 2.27 9.79 -8.52
N ARG A 104 1.80 11.02 -8.31
CA ARG A 104 2.23 12.22 -9.05
C ARG A 104 2.63 13.34 -8.08
N PRO A 105 3.71 13.16 -7.29
CA PRO A 105 4.16 14.19 -6.38
C PRO A 105 4.55 15.44 -7.16
N SER A 106 3.95 16.58 -6.83
CA SER A 106 4.27 17.87 -7.46
C SER A 106 5.48 18.54 -6.81
N ILE A 107 5.59 18.46 -5.49
CA ILE A 107 6.55 19.22 -4.70
C ILE A 107 7.10 18.35 -3.58
N GLY A 108 8.42 18.24 -3.48
CA GLY A 108 9.08 17.51 -2.40
C GLY A 108 9.01 15.99 -2.55
N ILE A 109 9.30 15.30 -1.45
CA ILE A 109 9.32 13.85 -1.34
C ILE A 109 8.05 13.42 -0.60
N HIS A 110 7.21 12.63 -1.25
CA HIS A 110 5.98 12.08 -0.70
C HIS A 110 6.18 10.65 -0.20
N ARG A 111 5.46 10.28 0.86
CA ARG A 111 5.46 8.94 1.45
C ARG A 111 4.19 8.20 1.03
N PHE A 112 4.33 7.20 0.18
CA PHE A 112 3.21 6.32 -0.15
C PHE A 112 3.19 5.15 0.81
N ILE A 113 2.09 4.97 1.52
CA ILE A 113 1.95 3.99 2.58
C ILE A 113 0.95 2.94 2.12
N PHE A 114 1.38 1.68 2.05
CA PHE A 114 0.52 0.52 1.98
C PHE A 114 0.22 0.01 3.38
N VAL A 115 -1.06 -0.09 3.71
CA VAL A 115 -1.53 -0.66 4.99
C VAL A 115 -2.33 -1.92 4.69
N LEU A 116 -2.01 -3.00 5.38
CA LEU A 116 -2.69 -4.28 5.27
C LEU A 116 -3.44 -4.57 6.57
N PHE A 117 -4.74 -4.80 6.45
CA PHE A 117 -5.61 -5.21 7.54
C PHE A 117 -6.11 -6.64 7.36
N LYS A 118 -6.52 -7.26 8.47
CA LYS A 118 -7.25 -8.53 8.45
C LYS A 118 -8.73 -8.21 8.41
N GLN A 119 -9.44 -8.74 7.42
CA GLN A 119 -10.88 -8.58 7.31
C GLN A 119 -11.55 -9.80 7.97
N GLN A 120 -12.54 -9.57 8.84
CA GLN A 120 -13.17 -10.65 9.62
C GLN A 120 -14.14 -11.50 8.80
N GLY A 121 -14.67 -10.95 7.71
CA GLY A 121 -15.57 -11.63 6.78
C GLY A 121 -15.85 -10.76 5.56
N ARG A 122 -16.37 -11.35 4.49
CA ARG A 122 -16.77 -10.57 3.30
C ARG A 122 -17.91 -9.65 3.71
N GLN A 123 -17.67 -8.35 3.64
CA GLN A 123 -18.63 -7.33 4.04
C GLN A 123 -18.71 -6.25 2.98
N ASN A 124 -19.84 -5.53 2.94
CA ASN A 124 -19.99 -4.45 2.00
C ASN A 124 -19.27 -3.21 2.53
N VAL A 125 -18.13 -2.90 1.93
CA VAL A 125 -17.34 -1.72 2.27
C VAL A 125 -17.91 -0.52 1.54
N THR A 126 -18.25 0.53 2.30
CA THR A 126 -18.70 1.81 1.73
C THR A 126 -17.57 2.46 0.96
N VAL A 127 -17.82 2.80 -0.30
CA VAL A 127 -16.86 3.50 -1.16
C VAL A 127 -16.72 4.94 -0.67
N PRO A 128 -15.52 5.42 -0.31
CA PRO A 128 -15.34 6.82 0.05
C PRO A 128 -15.63 7.72 -1.16
N SER A 129 -16.38 8.81 -0.95
CA SER A 129 -16.79 9.72 -2.03
C SER A 129 -15.64 10.59 -2.55
N PHE A 130 -14.65 10.87 -1.69
CA PHE A 130 -13.48 11.69 -2.00
C PHE A 130 -12.21 10.92 -1.67
N ARG A 131 -11.14 11.19 -2.43
CA ARG A 131 -9.81 10.64 -2.17
C ARG A 131 -9.03 11.48 -1.16
N ASP A 132 -9.23 12.79 -1.17
CA ASP A 132 -8.62 13.73 -0.23
C ASP A 132 -9.28 13.66 1.14
N HIS A 133 -8.56 14.08 2.18
CA HIS A 133 -9.03 14.06 3.57
C HIS A 133 -9.49 12.68 4.05
N PHE A 134 -8.94 11.62 3.46
CA PHE A 134 -9.17 10.27 3.92
C PHE A 134 -8.54 10.08 5.31
N ASN A 135 -9.16 9.24 6.13
CA ASN A 135 -8.66 8.85 7.43
C ASN A 135 -8.63 7.33 7.52
N THR A 136 -7.45 6.74 7.32
CA THR A 136 -7.27 5.29 7.33
C THR A 136 -7.70 4.65 8.64
N ARG A 137 -7.48 5.33 9.77
CA ARG A 137 -7.84 4.81 11.10
C ARG A 137 -9.36 4.77 11.29
N GLN A 138 -10.03 5.89 11.01
CA GLN A 138 -11.48 5.98 11.11
C GLN A 138 -12.13 4.96 10.17
N PHE A 139 -11.64 4.86 8.94
CA PHE A 139 -12.13 3.89 7.97
C PHE A 139 -11.95 2.43 8.45
N ALA A 140 -10.84 2.11 9.11
CA ALA A 140 -10.61 0.78 9.69
C ALA A 140 -11.56 0.48 10.86
N GLU A 141 -11.88 1.49 11.68
CA GLU A 141 -12.85 1.38 12.77
C GLU A 141 -14.29 1.19 12.23
N GLU A 142 -14.69 1.96 11.22
CA GLU A 142 -16.00 1.84 10.56
C GLU A 142 -16.24 0.49 9.85
N ASN A 143 -15.16 -0.21 9.50
CA ASN A 143 -15.21 -1.50 8.82
C ASN A 143 -14.72 -2.66 9.71
N ASP A 144 -14.62 -2.49 11.03
CA ASP A 144 -14.22 -3.54 11.97
C ASP A 144 -12.90 -4.26 11.59
N LEU A 145 -11.98 -3.54 10.94
CA LEU A 145 -10.70 -4.09 10.46
C LEU A 145 -9.67 -4.25 11.59
N GLY A 146 -9.88 -3.56 12.71
CA GLY A 146 -8.99 -3.58 13.87
C GLY A 146 -7.62 -2.95 13.58
N LEU A 147 -6.56 -3.54 14.14
CA LEU A 147 -5.19 -3.05 13.96
C LEU A 147 -4.58 -3.51 12.63
N PRO A 148 -3.70 -2.70 12.01
CA PRO A 148 -3.01 -3.10 10.80
C PRO A 148 -2.06 -4.27 11.09
N VAL A 149 -2.11 -5.30 10.25
CA VAL A 149 -1.26 -6.50 10.32
C VAL A 149 0.15 -6.18 9.85
N ALA A 150 0.26 -5.37 8.79
CA ALA A 150 1.52 -4.95 8.22
C ALA A 150 1.37 -3.57 7.57
N ALA A 151 2.47 -2.81 7.53
CA ALA A 151 2.55 -1.57 6.78
C ALA A 151 3.90 -1.49 6.06
N VAL A 152 3.87 -1.00 4.83
CA VAL A 152 5.07 -0.76 4.03
C VAL A 152 4.95 0.63 3.47
N TYR A 153 6.01 1.43 3.53
CA TYR A 153 6.01 2.73 2.88
C TYR A 153 7.19 2.86 1.94
N PHE A 154 7.01 3.72 0.94
CA PHE A 154 8.08 4.12 0.05
C PHE A 154 8.03 5.61 -0.22
N ASN A 155 9.20 6.18 -0.46
CA ASN A 155 9.32 7.59 -0.80
C ASN A 155 9.37 7.76 -2.32
N ALA A 156 8.64 8.73 -2.87
CA ALA A 156 8.81 9.15 -4.26
C ALA A 156 8.81 10.69 -4.36
N GLN A 157 9.52 11.21 -5.36
CA GLN A 157 9.57 12.63 -5.67
C GLN A 157 9.54 12.79 -7.19
N ARG A 158 9.14 13.97 -7.65
CA ARG A 158 9.30 14.32 -9.07
C ARG A 158 10.78 14.29 -9.42
N GLU A 159 11.12 13.64 -10.52
CA GLU A 159 12.46 13.70 -11.10
C GLU A 159 12.80 15.17 -11.39
N THR A 160 13.78 15.71 -10.68
CA THR A 160 14.41 16.97 -11.07
C THR A 160 15.16 16.68 -12.36
N ALA A 161 14.86 17.43 -13.42
CA ALA A 161 15.50 17.27 -14.72
C ALA A 161 17.00 17.06 -14.50
N ALA A 162 17.49 15.87 -14.87
CA ALA A 162 18.85 15.47 -14.61
C ALA A 162 19.76 16.61 -15.08
N ARG A 163 20.49 17.20 -14.13
CA ARG A 163 21.52 18.19 -14.43
C ARG A 163 22.52 17.45 -15.32
N ARG A 164 22.38 17.59 -16.65
CA ARG A 164 23.40 17.19 -17.61
C ARG A 164 24.69 17.84 -17.12
N ARG A 165 25.58 17.02 -16.58
CA ARG A 165 27.00 17.34 -16.48
C ARG A 165 27.69 16.65 -17.62
#